data_AF-A0A2V7MJV7-F1
#
_entry.id   AF-A0A2V7MJV7-F1
#
_cell.length_a   1.000
_cell.length_b   1.000
_cell.length_c   1.000
_cell.angle_alpha   90.00
_cell.angle_beta   90.00
_cell.angle_gamma   90.00
#
_symmetry.space_group_name_H-M   'P 1'
#
loop_
_entity.id
_entity.type
_entity.pdbx_description
1 polymer ?
#
loop_
_entity_poly.entity_id
_entity_poly.type
_entity_poly.pdbx_seq_one_letter_code
_entity_poly.pdbx_strand_id
1 'polypeptide(L)'
;AGVAAYEALAPARRGSMRLALLFATVAALAMMLGLMRWPSVHWHLASAFEHAAPSEQGVLAAVFDGLNTYLGNYIGEFLGELSFSAFFLLTSITWLQSPHRNKWIAWAGVGTAMLGFVGMFRNVTGAVAPIAALNNYLLPAFMITLGIALMRWPVVPHAAGA
;
A
#
# COMPACT_ATOMS: atom_id res chain seq x y z
N ALA A 1 0.64 4.48 -10.09
CA ALA A 1 1.34 3.18 -10.23
C ALA A 1 0.41 2.05 -10.68
N GLY A 2 -0.70 1.76 -9.98
CA GLY A 2 -1.62 0.67 -10.34
C GLY A 2 -2.14 0.70 -11.77
N VAL A 3 -2.63 1.84 -12.24
CA VAL A 3 -3.10 2.01 -13.64
C VAL A 3 -1.98 1.80 -14.65
N ALA A 4 -0.81 2.42 -14.43
CA ALA A 4 0.34 2.27 -15.33
C ALA A 4 0.85 0.82 -15.41
N ALA A 5 0.89 0.12 -14.26
CA ALA A 5 1.24 -1.29 -14.23
C ALA A 5 0.20 -2.13 -14.98
N TYR A 6 -1.10 -1.84 -14.80
CA TYR A 6 -2.18 -2.51 -15.52
C TYR A 6 -2.01 -2.37 -17.04
N GLU A 7 -1.90 -1.15 -17.55
CA GLU A 7 -1.77 -0.91 -18.99
C GLU A 7 -0.50 -1.56 -19.57
N ALA A 8 0.62 -1.52 -18.85
CA ALA A 8 1.89 -2.09 -19.32
C ALA A 8 1.89 -3.63 -19.37
N LEU A 9 1.27 -4.29 -18.38
CA LEU A 9 1.37 -5.74 -18.17
C LEU A 9 0.08 -6.52 -18.48
N ALA A 10 -1.06 -5.84 -18.69
CA ALA A 10 -2.31 -6.48 -19.09
C ALA A 10 -2.19 -7.33 -20.38
N PRO A 11 -1.39 -6.95 -21.39
CA PRO A 11 -1.15 -7.81 -22.56
C PRO A 11 -0.51 -9.16 -22.21
N ALA A 12 0.31 -9.21 -21.14
CA ALA A 12 0.92 -10.46 -20.69
C ALA A 12 -0.07 -11.31 -19.89
N ARG A 13 -0.74 -10.74 -18.86
CA ARG A 13 -1.78 -11.42 -18.08
C ARG A 13 -2.84 -10.45 -17.53
N ARG A 14 -3.92 -10.29 -18.28
CA ARG A 14 -5.03 -9.39 -17.93
C ARG A 14 -5.70 -9.71 -16.59
N GLY A 15 -5.89 -11.01 -16.28
CA GLY A 15 -6.54 -11.45 -15.04
C GLY A 15 -5.77 -11.02 -13.80
N SER A 16 -4.48 -11.37 -13.72
CA SER A 16 -3.59 -11.00 -12.62
C SER A 16 -3.49 -9.49 -12.43
N MET A 17 -3.39 -8.74 -13.53
CA MET A 17 -3.28 -7.28 -13.46
C MET A 17 -4.57 -6.59 -13.05
N ARG A 18 -5.76 -7.12 -13.40
CA ARG A 18 -7.04 -6.61 -12.87
C ARG A 18 -7.11 -6.76 -11.35
N LEU A 19 -6.69 -7.92 -10.84
CA LEU A 19 -6.65 -8.18 -9.42
C LEU A 19 -5.61 -7.27 -8.71
N ALA A 20 -4.44 -7.09 -9.33
CA ALA A 20 -3.42 -6.16 -8.83
C ALA A 20 -3.96 -4.73 -8.75
N LEU A 21 -4.67 -4.26 -9.78
CA LEU A 21 -5.30 -2.93 -9.78
C LEU A 21 -6.34 -2.79 -8.66
N LEU A 22 -7.17 -3.81 -8.43
CA LEU A 22 -8.14 -3.82 -7.34
C LEU A 22 -7.44 -3.70 -5.98
N PHE A 23 -6.39 -4.48 -5.75
CA PHE A 23 -5.58 -4.40 -4.53
C PHE A 23 -4.92 -3.02 -4.37
N ALA A 24 -4.41 -2.42 -5.44
CA ALA A 24 -3.84 -1.08 -5.39
C ALA A 24 -4.90 -0.03 -5.00
N THR A 25 -6.12 -0.15 -5.51
CA THR A 25 -7.24 0.74 -5.15
C THR A 25 -7.65 0.56 -3.70
N VAL A 26 -7.81 -0.68 -3.24
CA VAL A 26 -8.13 -0.97 -1.83
C VAL A 26 -7.04 -0.44 -0.91
N ALA A 27 -5.77 -0.64 -1.24
CA ALA A 27 -4.64 -0.12 -0.48
C ALA A 27 -4.68 1.40 -0.37
N ALA A 28 -4.89 2.10 -1.50
CA ALA A 28 -4.97 3.56 -1.52
C ALA A 28 -6.11 4.07 -0.65
N LEU A 29 -7.32 3.50 -0.78
CA LEU A 29 -8.47 3.90 0.02
C LEU A 29 -8.26 3.62 1.51
N ALA A 30 -7.75 2.44 1.86
CA ALA A 30 -7.49 2.05 3.23
C ALA A 30 -6.47 3.00 3.90
N MET A 31 -5.31 3.23 3.26
CA MET A 31 -4.28 4.14 3.76
C MET A 31 -4.78 5.60 3.83
N MET A 32 -5.55 6.06 2.83
CA MET A 32 -6.16 7.39 2.86
C MET A 32 -7.14 7.54 4.04
N LEU A 33 -8.02 6.56 4.28
CA LEU A 33 -8.92 6.57 5.43
C LEU A 33 -8.13 6.59 6.75
N GLY A 34 -7.07 5.79 6.82
CA GLY A 34 -6.13 5.80 7.94
C GLY A 34 -5.56 7.19 8.19
N LEU A 35 -5.17 7.94 7.16
CA LEU A 35 -4.62 9.30 7.31
C LEU A 35 -5.70 10.35 7.59
N MET A 36 -6.87 10.24 6.97
CA MET A 36 -7.98 11.20 7.08
C MET A 36 -8.48 11.34 8.52
N ARG A 37 -8.26 10.34 9.39
CA ARG A 37 -8.63 10.42 10.82
C ARG A 37 -8.03 11.64 11.52
N TRP A 38 -6.78 11.98 11.20
CA TRP A 38 -6.02 13.04 11.85
C TRP A 38 -6.63 14.43 11.65
N PRO A 39 -6.81 14.94 10.41
CA PRO A 39 -7.42 16.24 10.17
C PRO A 39 -8.94 16.28 10.39
N SER A 40 -9.58 15.15 10.75
CA SER A 40 -11.04 15.08 10.95
C SER A 40 -11.41 14.82 12.41
N VAL A 41 -11.75 13.58 12.75
CA VAL A 41 -12.31 13.20 14.04
C VAL A 41 -11.29 13.40 15.16
N HIS A 42 -10.02 13.07 14.93
CA HIS A 42 -8.99 13.25 15.96
C HIS A 42 -8.70 14.72 16.27
N TRP A 43 -8.71 15.60 15.26
CA TRP A 43 -8.60 17.04 15.49
C TRP A 43 -9.74 17.57 16.37
N HIS A 44 -10.97 17.16 16.07
CA HIS A 44 -12.14 17.58 16.85
C HIS A 44 -12.10 17.04 18.29
N LEU A 45 -11.77 15.75 18.47
CA LEU A 45 -11.66 15.13 19.78
C LEU A 45 -10.56 15.77 20.64
N ALA A 46 -9.41 16.09 20.04
CA ALA A 46 -8.34 16.78 20.74
C ALA A 46 -8.76 18.18 21.21
N SER A 47 -9.43 18.94 20.34
CA SER A 47 -9.94 20.28 20.69
C SER A 47 -10.98 20.22 21.81
N ALA A 48 -11.86 19.21 21.79
CA ALA A 48 -12.87 19.00 22.84
C ALA A 48 -12.23 18.58 24.17
N PHE A 49 -11.17 17.76 24.12
CA PHE A 49 -10.47 17.27 25.30
C PHE A 49 -9.85 18.41 26.14
N GLU A 50 -9.33 19.44 25.49
CA GLU A 50 -8.73 20.62 26.17
C GLU A 50 -9.74 21.38 27.05
N HIS A 51 -11.03 21.31 26.73
CA HIS A 51 -12.09 22.05 27.41
C HIS A 51 -13.00 21.16 28.28
N ALA A 52 -12.77 19.84 28.27
CA ALA A 52 -13.60 18.85 28.93
C ALA A 52 -13.29 18.71 30.43
N ALA A 53 -14.30 18.35 31.23
CA ALA A 53 -14.09 18.01 32.63
C ALA A 53 -13.26 16.71 32.76
N PRO A 54 -12.58 16.45 33.89
CA PRO A 54 -11.74 15.26 34.04
C PRO A 54 -12.46 13.92 33.80
N SER A 55 -13.75 13.84 34.14
CA SER A 55 -14.59 12.66 33.88
C SER A 55 -14.91 12.44 32.40
N GLU A 56 -14.99 13.53 31.62
CA GLU A 56 -15.30 13.50 30.18
C GLU A 56 -14.04 13.23 29.34
N GLN A 57 -12.88 13.73 29.81
CA GLN A 57 -11.58 13.46 29.20
C GLN A 57 -11.30 11.96 29.06
N GLY A 58 -11.63 11.15 30.07
CA GLY A 58 -11.45 9.70 29.99
C GLY A 58 -12.25 9.06 28.85
N VAL A 59 -13.48 9.52 28.61
CA VAL A 59 -14.32 9.03 27.50
C VAL A 59 -13.75 9.46 26.16
N LEU A 60 -13.36 10.73 26.02
CA LEU A 60 -12.75 11.27 24.80
C LEU A 60 -11.45 10.55 24.45
N ALA A 61 -10.60 10.26 25.44
CA ALA A 61 -9.37 9.50 25.26
C ALA A 61 -9.63 8.06 24.77
N ALA A 62 -10.63 7.38 25.35
CA ALA A 62 -11.00 6.03 24.92
C ALA A 62 -11.53 6.01 23.48
N VAL A 63 -12.35 6.99 23.08
CA VAL A 63 -12.82 7.12 21.70
C VAL A 63 -11.66 7.45 20.74
N PHE A 64 -10.77 8.35 21.14
CA PHE A 64 -9.57 8.69 20.38
C PHE A 64 -8.72 7.45 20.10
N ASP A 65 -8.43 6.66 21.14
CA ASP A 65 -7.60 5.46 21.05
C ASP A 65 -8.28 4.35 20.24
N GLY A 66 -9.59 4.14 20.44
CA GLY A 66 -10.38 3.19 19.66
C GLY A 66 -10.37 3.50 18.16
N LEU A 67 -10.56 4.77 17.79
CA LEU A 67 -10.47 5.22 16.40
C LEU A 67 -9.06 5.08 15.84
N ASN A 68 -8.03 5.37 16.64
CA ASN A 68 -6.65 5.21 16.24
C ASN A 68 -6.31 3.74 15.95
N THR A 69 -6.74 2.85 16.84
CA THR A 69 -6.54 1.41 16.70
C THR A 69 -7.30 0.87 15.48
N TYR A 70 -8.59 1.17 15.34
CA TYR A 70 -9.41 0.61 14.28
C TYR A 70 -9.10 1.23 12.90
N LEU A 71 -9.28 2.53 12.75
CA LEU A 71 -9.08 3.20 11.45
C LEU A 71 -7.61 3.31 11.08
N GLY A 72 -6.75 3.49 12.07
CA GLY A 72 -5.31 3.60 11.85
C GLY A 72 -4.64 2.25 11.69
N ASN A 73 -4.55 1.48 12.77
CA ASN A 73 -3.70 0.30 12.79
C ASN A 73 -4.28 -0.83 11.93
N TYR A 74 -5.59 -1.09 12.02
CA TYR A 74 -6.21 -2.20 11.28
C TYR A 74 -6.58 -1.82 9.83
N ILE A 75 -7.31 -0.73 9.63
CA ILE A 75 -7.72 -0.34 8.28
C ILE A 75 -6.55 0.32 7.53
N GLY A 76 -5.99 1.39 8.08
CA GLY A 76 -4.94 2.17 7.41
C GLY A 76 -3.67 1.37 7.14
N GLU A 77 -3.08 0.82 8.20
CA GLU A 77 -1.77 0.15 8.13
C GLU A 77 -1.92 -1.31 7.70
N PHE A 78 -2.66 -2.13 8.44
CA PHE A 78 -2.69 -3.57 8.16
C PHE A 78 -3.37 -3.90 6.81
N LEU A 79 -4.62 -3.49 6.60
CA LEU A 79 -5.33 -3.77 5.34
C LEU A 79 -4.68 -3.03 4.16
N GLY A 80 -4.19 -1.81 4.40
CA GLY A 80 -3.41 -1.04 3.43
C GLY A 80 -2.16 -1.79 2.97
N GLU A 81 -1.28 -2.18 3.90
CA GLU A 81 -0.01 -2.87 3.61
C GLU A 81 -0.22 -4.27 3.03
N LEU A 82 -1.23 -4.99 3.50
CA LEU A 82 -1.62 -6.28 2.93
C LEU A 82 -1.96 -6.15 1.45
N SER A 83 -2.88 -5.24 1.14
CA SER A 83 -3.34 -4.99 -0.23
C SER A 83 -2.21 -4.45 -1.10
N PHE A 84 -1.37 -3.58 -0.54
CA PHE A 84 -0.25 -3.01 -1.26
C PHE A 84 0.85 -4.04 -1.58
N SER A 85 1.13 -4.93 -0.64
CA SER A 85 2.06 -6.05 -0.83
C SER A 85 1.52 -7.05 -1.87
N ALA A 86 0.21 -7.34 -1.85
CA ALA A 86 -0.43 -8.17 -2.86
C ALA A 86 -0.35 -7.55 -4.27
N PHE A 87 -0.56 -6.24 -4.39
CA PHE A 87 -0.35 -5.52 -5.65
C PHE A 87 1.09 -5.70 -6.17
N PHE A 88 2.11 -5.54 -5.31
CA PHE A 88 3.50 -5.71 -5.73
C PHE A 88 3.83 -7.14 -6.12
N LEU A 89 3.33 -8.12 -5.37
CA LEU A 89 3.56 -9.53 -5.69
C LEU A 89 2.98 -9.88 -7.06
N LEU A 90 1.71 -9.53 -7.31
CA LEU A 90 1.02 -9.83 -8.58
C LEU A 90 1.68 -9.12 -9.77
N THR A 91 2.04 -7.85 -9.60
CA THR A 91 2.73 -7.06 -10.62
C THR A 91 4.10 -7.68 -10.94
N SER A 92 4.84 -8.09 -9.92
CA SER A 92 6.17 -8.67 -10.07
C SER A 92 6.14 -10.06 -10.69
N ILE A 93 5.21 -10.93 -10.29
CA ILE A 93 5.02 -12.24 -10.90
C ILE A 93 4.65 -12.10 -12.38
N THR A 94 3.75 -11.17 -12.71
CA THR A 94 3.36 -10.91 -14.10
C THR A 94 4.54 -10.38 -14.91
N TRP A 95 5.39 -9.54 -14.31
CA TRP A 95 6.63 -9.06 -14.94
C TRP A 95 7.63 -10.20 -15.18
N LEU A 96 7.82 -11.14 -14.24
CA LEU A 96 8.70 -12.30 -14.42
C LEU A 96 8.25 -13.22 -15.56
N GLN A 97 6.93 -13.27 -15.81
CA GLN A 97 6.30 -14.04 -16.88
C GLN A 97 6.30 -13.30 -18.23
N SER A 98 6.65 -12.02 -18.24
CA SER A 98 6.82 -11.23 -19.46
C SER A 98 8.20 -11.48 -20.09
N PRO A 99 8.34 -11.40 -21.43
CA PRO A 99 9.63 -11.52 -22.11
C PRO A 99 10.61 -10.36 -21.85
N HIS A 100 10.28 -9.42 -20.95
CA HIS A 100 11.14 -8.27 -20.63
C HIS A 100 12.50 -8.67 -20.03
N ARG A 101 13.55 -7.97 -20.48
CA ARG A 101 14.95 -8.23 -20.09
C ARG A 101 15.25 -7.91 -18.61
N ASN A 102 14.58 -6.92 -18.03
CA ASN A 102 14.88 -6.42 -16.68
C ASN A 102 14.18 -7.23 -15.58
N LYS A 103 14.47 -8.53 -15.48
CA LYS A 103 13.87 -9.42 -14.47
C LYS A 103 14.28 -9.11 -13.04
N TRP A 104 15.41 -8.42 -12.84
CA TRP A 104 15.86 -8.00 -11.51
C TRP A 104 14.84 -7.10 -10.79
N ILE A 105 14.17 -6.19 -11.51
CA ILE A 105 13.12 -5.32 -10.94
C ILE A 105 11.98 -6.18 -10.38
N ALA A 106 11.60 -7.22 -11.10
CA ALA A 106 10.54 -8.12 -10.66
C ALA A 106 10.95 -8.92 -9.42
N TRP A 107 12.20 -9.39 -9.33
CA TRP A 107 12.71 -10.03 -8.11
C TRP A 107 12.76 -9.08 -6.91
N ALA A 108 13.18 -7.82 -7.12
CA ALA A 108 13.16 -6.79 -6.08
C ALA A 108 11.72 -6.53 -5.59
N GLY A 109 10.75 -6.54 -6.50
CA GLY A 109 9.33 -6.40 -6.16
C GLY A 109 8.75 -7.60 -5.39
N VAL A 110 9.14 -8.83 -5.74
CA VAL A 110 8.80 -10.03 -4.95
C VAL A 110 9.38 -9.91 -3.54
N GLY A 111 10.65 -9.55 -3.41
CA GLY A 111 11.29 -9.36 -2.10
C GLY A 111 10.59 -8.31 -1.26
N THR A 112 10.27 -7.16 -1.87
CA THR A 112 9.55 -6.06 -1.19
C THR A 112 8.15 -6.49 -0.76
N ALA A 113 7.42 -7.24 -1.59
CA ALA A 113 6.11 -7.76 -1.23
C ALA A 113 6.17 -8.75 -0.05
N MET A 114 7.16 -9.66 -0.05
CA MET A 114 7.34 -10.62 1.05
C MET A 114 7.69 -9.92 2.36
N LEU A 115 8.58 -8.92 2.33
CA LEU A 115 8.89 -8.11 3.50
C LEU A 115 7.68 -7.30 3.97
N GLY A 116 6.83 -6.84 3.05
CA GLY A 116 5.56 -6.19 3.39
C GLY A 116 4.55 -7.10 4.08
N PHE A 117 4.38 -8.34 3.61
CA PHE A 117 3.52 -9.32 4.29
C PHE A 117 4.02 -9.67 5.70
N VAL A 118 5.32 -9.58 5.97
CA VAL A 118 5.85 -9.78 7.32
C VAL A 118 5.71 -8.48 8.15
N GLY A 119 6.05 -7.34 7.56
CA GLY A 119 6.03 -6.02 8.21
C GLY A 119 4.63 -5.56 8.63
N MET A 120 3.57 -6.01 7.97
CA MET A 120 2.19 -5.65 8.33
C MET A 120 1.81 -6.12 9.74
N PHE A 121 2.49 -7.13 10.29
CA PHE A 121 2.25 -7.62 11.66
C PHE A 121 2.87 -6.74 12.75
N ARG A 122 3.43 -5.57 12.42
CA ARG A 122 4.05 -4.63 13.38
C ARG A 122 3.13 -4.26 14.55
N ASN A 123 1.83 -4.22 14.31
CA ASN A 123 0.81 -3.90 15.32
C ASN A 123 0.38 -5.11 16.16
N VAL A 124 0.87 -6.32 15.82
CA VAL A 124 0.56 -7.58 16.51
C VAL A 124 1.77 -8.09 17.29
N THR A 125 2.98 -7.93 16.75
CA THR A 125 4.22 -8.40 17.38
C THR A 125 5.38 -7.45 17.14
N GLY A 126 6.11 -7.12 18.21
CA GLY A 126 7.33 -6.32 18.13
C GLY A 126 8.48 -7.02 17.39
N ALA A 127 8.40 -8.34 17.19
CA ALA A 127 9.43 -9.11 16.51
C ALA A 127 9.65 -8.70 15.05
N VAL A 128 8.60 -8.16 14.39
CA VAL A 128 8.69 -7.71 12.99
C VAL A 128 9.05 -6.24 12.85
N ALA A 129 9.24 -5.50 13.95
CA ALA A 129 9.65 -4.10 13.93
C ALA A 129 10.88 -3.79 13.04
N PRO A 130 11.98 -4.57 13.07
CA PRO A 130 13.12 -4.29 12.19
C PRO A 130 12.77 -4.51 10.70
N ILE A 131 11.91 -5.49 10.40
CA ILE A 131 11.45 -5.79 9.04
C ILE A 131 10.53 -4.68 8.54
N ALA A 132 9.60 -4.22 9.38
CA ALA A 132 8.72 -3.10 9.09
C ALA A 132 9.51 -1.80 8.84
N ALA A 133 10.53 -1.52 9.67
CA ALA A 133 11.40 -0.37 9.49
C ALA A 133 12.15 -0.42 8.15
N LEU A 134 12.71 -1.58 7.79
CA LEU A 134 13.34 -1.78 6.48
C LEU A 134 12.33 -1.59 5.33
N ASN A 135 11.14 -2.17 5.48
CA ASN A 135 10.09 -2.10 4.47
C ASN A 135 9.58 -0.66 4.23
N ASN A 136 9.57 0.18 5.26
CA ASN A 136 9.22 1.61 5.13
C ASN A 136 10.18 2.36 4.19
N TYR A 137 11.42 1.91 4.01
CA TYR A 137 12.35 2.47 3.02
C TYR A 137 12.27 1.76 1.67
N LEU A 138 12.13 0.44 1.67
CA LEU A 138 12.10 -0.37 0.44
C LEU A 138 10.85 -0.10 -0.40
N LEU A 139 9.68 0.09 0.23
CA LEU A 139 8.42 0.33 -0.46
C LEU A 139 8.48 1.59 -1.34
N PRO A 140 8.82 2.78 -0.84
CA PRO A 140 8.99 3.98 -1.66
C PRO A 140 10.08 3.81 -2.72
N ALA A 141 11.23 3.22 -2.37
CA ALA A 141 12.32 3.01 -3.31
C ALA A 141 11.90 2.12 -4.48
N PHE A 142 11.16 1.04 -4.19
CA PHE A 142 10.62 0.15 -5.20
C PHE A 142 9.53 0.83 -6.03
N MET A 143 8.63 1.63 -5.42
CA MET A 143 7.65 2.41 -6.16
C MET A 143 8.28 3.36 -7.17
N ILE A 144 9.34 4.06 -6.77
CA ILE A 144 10.08 4.98 -7.65
C ILE A 144 10.72 4.18 -8.79
N THR A 145 11.39 3.08 -8.46
CA THR A 145 12.04 2.21 -9.45
C THR A 145 11.04 1.64 -10.45
N LEU A 146 9.91 1.12 -9.97
CA LEU A 146 8.81 0.62 -10.78
C LEU A 146 8.22 1.73 -11.65
N GLY A 147 8.00 2.93 -11.08
CA GLY A 147 7.52 4.10 -11.81
C GLY A 147 8.43 4.50 -12.96
N ILE A 148 9.74 4.60 -12.71
CA ILE A 148 10.74 4.90 -13.74
C ILE A 148 10.76 3.81 -14.82
N ALA A 149 10.68 2.54 -14.42
CA ALA A 149 10.67 1.42 -15.35
C ALA A 149 9.42 1.43 -16.24
N LEU A 150 8.25 1.80 -15.69
CA LEU A 150 7.01 1.96 -16.44
C LEU A 150 7.01 3.20 -17.34
N MET A 151 7.63 4.31 -16.94
CA MET A 151 7.81 5.48 -17.81
C MET A 151 8.67 5.18 -19.04
N ARG A 152 9.62 4.25 -18.91
CA ARG A 152 10.47 3.76 -20.00
C ARG A 152 9.88 2.55 -20.71
N TRP A 153 8.63 2.21 -20.44
CA TRP A 153 7.98 1.07 -21.07
C TRP A 153 7.79 1.35 -22.56
N PRO A 154 8.30 0.49 -23.46
CA PRO A 154 8.13 0.71 -24.88
C PRO A 154 6.64 0.66 -25.22
N VAL A 155 6.11 1.76 -25.76
CA VAL A 155 4.77 1.79 -26.33
C VAL A 155 4.80 0.83 -27.52
N VAL A 156 4.07 -0.28 -27.44
CA VAL A 156 3.81 -1.11 -28.61
C VAL A 156 2.95 -0.24 -29.54
N PRO A 157 3.42 0.13 -30.74
CA PRO A 157 2.60 0.86 -31.68
C PRO A 157 1.35 0.01 -31.92
N HIS A 158 0.16 0.59 -31.73
CA HIS A 158 -1.03 -0.02 -32.28
C HIS A 158 -0.77 -0.15 -33.77
N ALA A 159 -0.79 -1.37 -34.29
CA ALA A 159 -0.75 -1.57 -35.73
C ALA A 159 -1.90 -0.74 -36.32
N ALA A 160 -1.54 0.31 -37.05
CA ALA A 160 -2.50 1.06 -37.82
C ALA A 160 -3.01 0.11 -38.91
N GLY A 161 -4.27 -0.31 -38.80
CA GLY A 161 -5.02 -0.94 -39.88
C GLY A 161 -5.17 -2.46 -39.80
N ALA A 162 -6.42 -2.90 -39.60
CA ALA A 162 -7.21 -3.52 -40.67
C ALA A 162 -8.70 -3.21 -40.42
#